data_AF-A0A927SPQ1-F1
#
_entry.id   AF-A0A927SPQ1-F1
#
_cell.length_a   1.000
_cell.length_b   1.000
_cell.length_c   1.000
_cell.angle_alpha   90.00
_cell.angle_beta   90.00
_cell.angle_gamma   90.00
#
_symmetry.space_group_name_H-M   'P 1'
#
loop_
_entity.id
_entity.type
_entity.pdbx_description
1 polymer ?
#
loop_
_entity_poly.entity_id
_entity_poly.type
_entity_poly.pdbx_seq_one_letter_code
_entity_poly.pdbx_strand_id
1 'polypeptide(L)' 'MSCRTCYYIVMFGDLTSENVYDLIIKVCDFIINFSGDIPGAKPEECGNCSEQNLAMAQYYIRKYKEELMANHRFIYDK' A
#
# COMPACT_ATOMS: atom_id res chain seq x y z
N MET A 1 -4.55 6.94 -6.10
CA MET A 1 -4.77 7.81 -7.28
C MET A 1 -6.17 7.59 -7.81
N SER A 2 -6.74 8.60 -8.46
CA SER A 2 -8.16 8.62 -8.88
C SER A 2 -8.51 7.50 -9.86
N CYS A 3 -7.54 7.04 -10.68
CA CYS A 3 -7.69 5.87 -11.55
C CYS A 3 -7.66 4.52 -10.82
N ARG A 4 -7.44 4.51 -9.50
CA ARG A 4 -7.43 3.34 -8.59
C ARG A 4 -6.38 2.26 -8.90
N THR A 5 -5.28 2.64 -9.54
CA THR A 5 -4.19 1.70 -9.86
C THR A 5 -3.00 1.78 -8.89
N CYS A 6 -2.83 2.90 -8.18
CA CYS A 6 -1.66 3.13 -7.33
C CYS A 6 -1.90 4.18 -6.23
N TYR A 7 -0.87 4.41 -5.42
CA TYR A 7 -0.75 5.51 -4.46
C TYR A 7 0.51 6.32 -4.76
N TYR A 8 0.54 7.58 -4.34
CA TYR A 8 1.78 8.35 -4.24
C TYR A 8 2.29 8.27 -2.81
N ILE A 9 3.61 8.16 -2.67
CA ILE A 9 4.31 8.22 -1.39
C ILE A 9 5.27 9.39 -1.50
N VAL A 10 5.15 10.34 -0.57
CA VAL A 10 5.99 11.54 -0.51
C VAL A 10 6.89 11.42 0.71
N MET A 11 8.19 11.55 0.50
CA MET A 11 9.20 11.40 1.54
C MET A 11 10.20 12.55 1.45
N PHE A 12 10.80 12.92 2.59
CA PHE A 12 11.91 13.86 2.62
C PHE A 12 13.22 13.14 2.28
N GLY A 13 14.08 13.79 1.50
CA GLY A 13 15.38 13.27 1.07
C GLY A 13 15.45 12.98 -0.43
N ASP A 14 16.65 12.72 -0.91
CA ASP A 14 16.91 12.31 -2.30
C ASP A 14 16.90 10.78 -2.37
N LEU A 15 15.70 10.19 -2.48
CA LEU A 15 15.49 8.74 -2.43
C LEU A 15 15.10 8.20 -3.80
N THR A 16 15.74 7.11 -4.21
CA THR A 16 15.33 6.34 -5.39
C THR A 16 14.27 5.30 -5.05
N SER A 17 13.61 4.75 -6.08
CA SER A 17 12.69 3.61 -5.94
C SER A 17 13.35 2.39 -5.27
N GLU A 18 14.65 2.15 -5.52
CA GLU A 18 15.37 1.05 -4.85
C GLU A 18 15.57 1.33 -3.36
N ASN A 19 15.82 2.58 -2.96
CA ASN A 19 16.00 2.93 -1.56
C ASN A 19 14.73 2.68 -0.73
N VAL A 20 13.54 2.78 -1.34
CA VAL A 20 12.26 2.58 -0.65
C VAL A 20 11.69 1.17 -0.80
N TYR A 21 12.24 0.34 -1.69
CA TYR A 21 11.68 -0.98 -2.00
C TYR A 21 11.46 -1.84 -0.74
N ASP A 22 12.48 -1.99 0.10
CA ASP A 22 12.38 -2.80 1.32
C ASP A 22 11.34 -2.25 2.31
N LEU A 23 11.16 -0.93 2.34
CA LEU A 23 10.12 -0.30 3.15
C LEU A 23 8.72 -0.67 2.61
N ILE A 24 8.51 -0.63 1.29
CA ILE A 24 7.24 -1.02 0.68
C ILE A 24 6.92 -2.49 0.96
N ILE A 25 7.91 -3.39 0.86
CA ILE A 25 7.72 -4.80 1.22
C ILE A 25 7.28 -4.96 2.68
N LYS A 26 7.92 -4.24 3.61
CA LYS A 26 7.53 -4.25 5.04
C LYS A 26 6.13 -3.70 5.26
N VAL A 27 5.71 -2.65 4.53
CA VAL A 27 4.34 -2.12 4.60
C VAL A 27 3.33 -3.16 4.08
N CYS A 28 3.64 -3.84 2.98
CA CYS A 28 2.82 -4.94 2.49
C CYS A 28 2.65 -6.01 3.56
N ASP A 29 3.75 -6.46 4.18
CA ASP A 29 3.73 -7.46 5.24
C ASP A 29 2.95 -7.02 6.47
N PHE A 30 3.06 -5.75 6.85
CA PHE A 30 2.25 -5.18 7.92
C PHE A 30 0.75 -5.30 7.61
N ILE A 31 0.31 -4.87 6.42
CA ILE A 31 -1.11 -4.90 6.02
C ILE A 31 -1.62 -6.35 5.95
N ILE A 32 -0.82 -7.27 5.38
CA ILE A 32 -1.18 -8.69 5.24
C ILE A 32 -1.47 -9.33 6.60
N ASN A 33 -0.67 -9.00 7.61
CA ASN A 33 -0.76 -9.60 8.95
C ASN A 33 -1.56 -8.73 9.93
N PHE A 34 -2.07 -7.57 9.50
CA PHE A 34 -2.87 -6.70 10.34
C PHE A 34 -4.17 -7.38 10.76
N SER A 35 -4.53 -7.23 12.02
CA SER A 35 -5.77 -7.74 12.59
C SER A 35 -6.35 -6.74 13.59
N GLY A 36 -7.65 -6.84 13.85
CA GLY A 36 -8.38 -5.88 14.67
C GLY A 36 -9.02 -4.77 13.85
N ASP A 37 -9.40 -3.70 14.55
CA ASP A 37 -10.12 -2.58 13.97
C ASP A 37 -9.20 -1.70 13.11
N ILE A 38 -9.67 -1.30 11.92
CA ILE A 38 -8.93 -0.39 11.05
C ILE A 38 -8.81 0.98 11.76
N PRO A 39 -7.60 1.49 11.98
CA PRO A 39 -7.42 2.79 12.62
C PRO A 39 -8.08 3.91 11.82
N GLY A 40 -8.81 4.80 12.49
CA GLY A 40 -9.51 5.92 11.85
C GLY A 40 -10.77 5.51 11.07
N ALA A 41 -11.25 4.28 11.18
CA ALA A 41 -12.45 3.79 10.49
C ALA A 41 -13.77 4.06 11.26
N LYS A 42 -13.75 4.87 12.32
CA LYS A 42 -14.97 5.21 13.06
C LYS A 42 -15.75 6.35 12.37
N PRO A 43 -17.08 6.45 12.55
CA PRO A 43 -17.87 7.53 11.97
C PRO A 43 -17.40 8.93 12.34
N GLU A 44 -16.82 9.10 13.54
CA GLU A 44 -16.30 10.38 14.01
C GLU A 44 -14.93 10.74 13.41
N GLU A 45 -14.24 9.76 12.80
CA GLU A 45 -12.84 9.87 12.32
C GLU A 45 -12.74 9.81 10.78
N CYS A 46 -13.74 9.24 10.10
CA CYS A 46 -13.75 9.03 8.65
C CYS A 46 -15.02 9.58 8.00
N GLY A 47 -14.87 10.42 6.97
CA GLY A 47 -15.99 10.91 6.16
C GLY A 47 -16.77 9.83 5.39
N ASN A 48 -16.24 8.60 5.34
CA ASN A 48 -16.92 7.44 4.74
C ASN A 48 -16.43 6.12 5.37
N CYS A 49 -16.81 5.89 6.62
CA CYS A 49 -16.43 4.69 7.38
C CYS A 49 -17.02 3.39 6.81
N SER A 50 -18.16 3.45 6.11
CA SER A 50 -18.84 2.27 5.55
C SER A 50 -18.08 1.57 4.43
N GLU A 51 -17.15 2.25 3.76
CA GLU A 51 -16.34 1.67 2.68
C GLU A 51 -15.02 1.02 3.16
N GLN A 52 -14.79 0.94 4.47
CA GLN A 52 -13.58 0.32 5.02
C GLN A 52 -13.69 -1.22 4.97
N ASN A 53 -12.70 -1.88 4.35
CA ASN A 53 -12.72 -3.35 4.16
C ASN A 53 -11.31 -3.96 4.29
N LEU A 54 -11.03 -4.55 5.46
CA LEU A 54 -9.73 -5.15 5.76
C LEU A 54 -9.42 -6.36 4.86
N ALA A 55 -10.41 -7.24 4.65
CA ALA A 55 -10.20 -8.45 3.84
C ALA A 55 -9.81 -8.12 2.40
N MET A 56 -10.45 -7.12 1.79
CA MET A 56 -10.11 -6.65 0.46
C MET A 56 -8.75 -5.95 0.41
N ALA A 57 -8.40 -5.15 1.42
CA ALA A 57 -7.08 -4.55 1.52
C ALA A 57 -5.97 -5.61 1.56
N GLN A 58 -6.15 -6.65 2.39
CA GLN A 58 -5.23 -7.79 2.48
C GLN A 58 -5.16 -8.59 1.16
N TYR A 59 -6.27 -8.76 0.45
CA TYR A 59 -6.29 -9.42 -0.85
C TYR A 59 -5.46 -8.65 -1.89
N TYR A 60 -5.71 -7.36 -2.06
CA TYR A 60 -5.02 -6.56 -3.08
C TYR A 60 -3.55 -6.38 -2.77
N ILE A 61 -3.18 -6.20 -1.50
CA ILE A 61 -1.77 -6.00 -1.14
C ILE A 61 -0.95 -7.29 -1.32
N ARG A 62 -1.55 -8.48 -1.11
CA ARG A 62 -0.90 -9.76 -1.44
C ARG A 62 -0.56 -9.83 -2.93
N LYS A 63 -1.55 -9.56 -3.79
CA LYS A 63 -1.36 -9.53 -5.24
C LYS A 63 -0.30 -8.51 -5.66
N TYR A 64 -0.32 -7.32 -5.07
CA TYR A 64 0.68 -6.28 -5.36
C TYR A 64 2.09 -6.71 -4.93
N LYS A 65 2.24 -7.28 -3.72
CA LYS A 65 3.52 -7.77 -3.21
C LYS A 65 4.10 -8.87 -4.10
N GLU A 66 3.27 -9.84 -4.49
CA GLU A 66 3.66 -10.92 -5.40
C GLU A 66 4.17 -10.37 -6.73
N GLU A 67 3.43 -9.46 -7.35
CA GLU A 67 3.82 -8.83 -8.61
C GLU A 67 5.12 -8.04 -8.48
N LEU A 68 5.25 -7.26 -7.41
CA LEU A 68 6.42 -6.44 -7.14
C LEU A 68 7.68 -7.29 -6.91
N MET A 69 7.55 -8.42 -6.22
CA MET A 69 8.65 -9.37 -5.99
C MET A 69 9.02 -10.16 -7.25
N ALA A 70 8.04 -10.48 -8.09
CA ALA A 70 8.27 -11.17 -9.36
C ALA A 70 8.89 -10.23 -10.42
N ASN A 71 8.54 -8.94 -10.38
CA ASN A 71 8.93 -7.94 -11.37
C ASN A 71 9.58 -6.73 -10.70
N HIS A 72 10.87 -6.84 -10.33
CA HIS A 72 11.69 -5.72 -9.81
C HIS A 72 11.99 -4.65 -10.85
N ARG A 73 10.97 -3.88 -11.22
CA ARG A 73 11.08 -2.79 -12.21
C ARG A 73 11.15 -1.45 -11.50
N PHE A 74 12.37 -0.93 -11.35
CA PHE A 74 12.61 0.42 -10.81
C PHE A 74 12.83 1.47 -11.90
N ILE A 75 13.14 1.01 -13.11
CA ILE A 75 13.37 1.83 -14.29
C ILE A 75 12.33 1.42 -15.33
N TYR A 76 11.66 2.41 -15.91
CA TYR A 76 10.69 2.22 -16.98
C TYR A 76 11.21 2.89 -18.23
N ASP A 77 11.38 2.12 -19.29
CA ASP A 77 11.69 2.67 -20.60
C ASP A 77 10.53 3.56 -21.07
N LYS A 78 10.86 4.68 -21.72
CA LYS A 78 9.91 5.62 -22.29
C LYS A 78 9.58 5.26 -23.73
#